data_AF-A0A7V9CNN7-F1
#
_entry.id   AF-A0A7V9CNN7-F1
#
_cell.length_a   1.000
_cell.length_b   1.000
_cell.length_c   1.000
_cell.angle_alpha   90.00
_cell.angle_beta   90.00
_cell.angle_gamma   90.00
#
_symmetry.space_group_name_H-M   'P 1'
#
loop_
_entity.id
_entity.type
_entity.pdbx_description
1 polymer ?
#
loop_
_entity_poly.entity_id
_entity_poly.type
_entity_poly.pdbx_seq_one_letter_code
_entity_poly.pdbx_strand_id
1 'polypeptide(L)'
;HKAEFGEVATKLRAAQHAFVETVQAESIDEAAIRTGSAAVASAMADEAILRARVRLEVHGLLTPEQQQQLRDRRAQTQKRLLERQKQRPRPQGR
;
A
#
# COMPACT_ATOMS: atom_id res chain seq x y z
N HIS A 1 8.18 -15.63 2.41
CA HIS A 1 7.11 -14.64 2.13
C HIS A 1 6.41 -14.67 0.77
N LYS A 2 6.86 -15.37 -0.30
CA LYS A 2 6.09 -15.38 -1.58
C LYS A 2 4.65 -15.88 -1.39
N ALA A 3 4.48 -16.97 -0.65
CA ALA A 3 3.16 -17.53 -0.32
C ALA A 3 2.33 -16.57 0.54
N GLU A 4 2.92 -16.02 1.61
CA GLU A 4 2.27 -15.04 2.50
C GLU A 4 1.79 -13.79 1.74
N PHE A 5 2.60 -13.27 0.81
CA PHE A 5 2.21 -12.18 -0.07
C PHE A 5 1.05 -12.56 -0.99
N GLY A 6 1.07 -13.78 -1.53
CA GLY A 6 -0.03 -14.30 -2.35
C GLY A 6 -1.34 -14.42 -1.56
N GLU A 7 -1.26 -14.82 -0.29
CA GLU A 7 -2.41 -14.94 0.59
C GLU A 7 -3.02 -13.56 0.92
N VAL A 8 -2.21 -12.61 1.42
CA VAL A 8 -2.72 -11.26 1.74
C VAL A 8 -3.23 -10.54 0.49
N ALA A 9 -2.59 -10.72 -0.67
CA ALA A 9 -3.06 -10.14 -1.92
C ALA A 9 -4.37 -10.76 -2.41
N THR A 10 -4.59 -12.05 -2.14
CA THR A 10 -5.86 -12.71 -2.44
C THR A 10 -6.96 -12.20 -1.52
N LYS A 11 -6.70 -12.09 -0.21
CA LYS A 11 -7.65 -11.53 0.76
C LYS A 11 -8.03 -10.08 0.43
N LEU A 12 -7.05 -9.24 0.11
CA LEU A 12 -7.31 -7.85 -0.27
C LEU A 12 -8.16 -7.75 -1.54
N ARG A 13 -7.85 -8.53 -2.58
CA ARG A 13 -8.67 -8.56 -3.80
C ARG A 13 -10.10 -9.02 -3.50
N ALA A 14 -10.27 -10.08 -2.73
CA ALA A 14 -11.59 -10.57 -2.35
C ALA A 14 -12.40 -9.51 -1.58
N ALA A 15 -11.77 -8.82 -0.62
CA ALA A 15 -12.41 -7.74 0.14
C ALA A 15 -12.80 -6.55 -0.75
N GLN A 16 -11.95 -6.18 -1.72
CA GLN A 16 -12.25 -5.11 -2.68
C GLN A 16 -13.41 -5.49 -3.59
N HIS A 17 -13.44 -6.73 -4.11
CA HIS A 17 -14.55 -7.22 -4.93
C HIS A 17 -15.86 -7.20 -4.15
N ALA A 18 -15.89 -7.76 -2.95
CA ALA A 18 -17.08 -7.75 -2.10
C ALA A 18 -17.56 -6.33 -1.77
N PHE A 19 -16.63 -5.40 -1.48
CA PHE A 19 -16.98 -4.01 -1.24
C PHE A 19 -17.60 -3.34 -2.48
N VAL A 20 -17.02 -3.57 -3.66
CA VAL A 20 -17.56 -3.03 -4.92
C VAL A 20 -18.97 -3.59 -5.19
N GLU A 21 -19.20 -4.87 -4.93
CA GLU A 21 -20.54 -5.48 -5.05
C GLU A 21 -21.55 -4.82 -4.10
N THR A 22 -21.18 -4.53 -2.85
CA THR A 22 -22.08 -3.83 -1.92
C THR A 22 -22.41 -2.41 -2.37
N VAL A 23 -21.48 -1.72 -3.04
CA VAL A 23 -21.69 -0.37 -3.55
C VAL A 23 -22.52 -0.36 -4.84
N GLN A 24 -22.46 -1.43 -5.64
CA GLN A 24 -23.19 -1.58 -6.90
C GLN A 24 -24.58 -2.19 -6.73
N ALA A 25 -24.99 -2.53 -5.50
CA ALA A 25 -26.31 -3.06 -5.20
C ALA A 25 -27.44 -2.08 -5.57
N GLU A 26 -28.62 -2.61 -5.87
CA GLU A 26 -29.80 -1.83 -6.29
C GLU A 26 -30.29 -0.86 -5.21
N SER A 27 -30.07 -1.21 -3.94
CA SER A 27 -30.40 -0.38 -2.78
C SER A 27 -29.17 -0.05 -1.95
N ILE A 28 -29.14 1.16 -1.38
CA ILE A 28 -28.07 1.59 -0.50
C ILE A 28 -28.24 0.94 0.89
N ASP A 29 -27.36 0.00 1.22
CA ASP A 29 -27.17 -0.50 2.57
C ASP A 29 -25.91 0.13 3.18
N GLU A 30 -26.10 1.21 3.96
CA GLU A 30 -24.98 1.91 4.57
C GLU A 30 -24.19 1.05 5.58
N ALA A 31 -24.86 0.10 6.25
CA ALA A 31 -24.20 -0.77 7.22
C ALA A 31 -23.28 -1.77 6.51
N ALA A 32 -23.74 -2.35 5.39
CA ALA A 32 -22.93 -3.20 4.53
C ALA A 32 -21.74 -2.44 3.93
N ILE A 33 -21.95 -1.22 3.44
CA ILE A 33 -20.88 -0.37 2.88
C ILE A 33 -19.81 -0.05 3.94
N ARG A 34 -20.21 0.36 5.16
CA ARG A 34 -19.26 0.62 6.25
C ARG A 34 -18.48 -0.64 6.63
N THR A 35 -19.15 -1.78 6.67
CA THR A 35 -18.53 -3.09 6.98
C THR A 35 -17.52 -3.51 5.89
N GLY A 36 -17.91 -3.41 4.62
CA GLY A 36 -17.02 -3.73 3.49
C GLY A 36 -15.81 -2.80 3.43
N SER A 37 -15.99 -1.51 3.70
CA SER A 37 -14.89 -0.55 3.80
C SER A 37 -13.90 -0.91 4.91
N ALA A 38 -14.39 -1.28 6.10
CA ALA A 38 -13.55 -1.72 7.21
C ALA A 38 -12.79 -3.01 6.87
N ALA A 39 -13.41 -3.96 6.16
CA ALA A 39 -12.76 -5.19 5.72
C ALA A 39 -11.60 -4.93 4.74
N VAL A 40 -11.79 -4.01 3.77
CA VAL A 40 -10.73 -3.59 2.85
C VAL A 40 -9.57 -2.95 3.64
N ALA A 41 -9.87 -2.03 4.57
CA ALA A 41 -8.86 -1.38 5.39
C ALA A 41 -8.05 -2.38 6.22
N SER A 42 -8.70 -3.39 6.81
CA SER A 42 -8.04 -4.46 7.55
C SER A 42 -7.09 -5.26 6.66
N ALA A 43 -7.54 -5.68 5.47
CA ALA A 43 -6.69 -6.44 4.55
C ALA A 43 -5.49 -5.62 4.04
N MET A 44 -5.66 -4.31 3.83
CA MET A 44 -4.56 -3.41 3.51
C MET A 44 -3.55 -3.28 4.67
N ALA A 45 -4.02 -3.23 5.91
CA ALA A 45 -3.16 -3.19 7.08
C ALA A 45 -2.32 -4.46 7.20
N ASP A 46 -2.93 -5.64 7.00
CA ASP A 46 -2.22 -6.92 7.02
C ASP A 46 -1.11 -6.98 5.97
N GLU A 47 -1.39 -6.53 4.74
CA GLU A 47 -0.38 -6.46 3.68
C GLU A 47 0.76 -5.50 4.07
N ALA A 48 0.44 -4.32 4.60
CA ALA A 48 1.45 -3.34 5.00
C ALA A 48 2.34 -3.86 6.13
N ILE A 49 1.76 -4.55 7.11
CA ILE A 49 2.48 -5.20 8.21
C ILE A 49 3.41 -6.28 7.67
N LEU A 50 2.93 -7.15 6.75
CA LEU A 50 3.78 -8.16 6.12
C LEU A 50 4.95 -7.50 5.39
N ARG A 51 4.70 -6.48 4.56
CA ARG A 51 5.77 -5.73 3.87
C ARG A 51 6.80 -5.15 4.84
N ALA A 52 6.35 -4.64 6.00
CA ALA A 52 7.24 -4.10 7.03
C ALA A 52 8.10 -5.19 7.68
N ARG A 53 7.51 -6.35 8.01
CA ARG A 53 8.23 -7.50 8.57
C ARG A 53 9.31 -8.00 7.63
N VAL A 54 8.95 -8.28 6.37
CA VAL A 54 9.91 -8.73 5.35
C VAL A 54 11.04 -7.72 5.15
N ARG A 55 10.74 -6.42 5.17
CA ARG A 55 11.75 -5.38 5.06
C ARG A 55 12.74 -5.42 6.23
N LEU A 56 12.27 -5.62 7.46
CA LEU A 56 13.13 -5.73 8.65
C LEU A 56 14.01 -6.98 8.57
N GLU A 57 13.43 -8.11 8.20
CA GLU A 57 14.17 -9.37 8.02
C GLU A 57 15.27 -9.23 6.97
N VAL A 58 14.96 -8.70 5.79
CA VAL A 58 15.95 -8.45 4.73
C VAL A 58 17.02 -7.48 5.21
N HIS A 59 16.65 -6.38 5.90
CA HIS A 59 17.64 -5.42 6.41
C HIS A 59 18.62 -6.05 7.41
N GLY A 60 18.15 -7.00 8.22
CA GLY A 60 18.99 -7.76 9.16
C GLY A 60 20.04 -8.65 8.48
N LEU A 61 19.82 -9.04 7.22
CA LEU A 61 20.75 -9.87 6.43
C LEU A 61 21.81 -9.07 5.67
N LEU A 62 21.70 -7.74 5.62
CA LEU A 62 22.60 -6.88 4.86
C LEU A 62 23.83 -6.50 5.64
N THR A 63 24.96 -6.35 4.94
CA THR A 63 26.19 -5.79 5.53
C THR A 63 25.99 -4.31 5.87
N PRO A 64 26.80 -3.72 6.78
CA PRO A 64 26.73 -2.30 7.09
C PRO A 64 26.81 -1.38 5.86
N GLU A 65 27.66 -1.73 4.89
CA GLU A 65 27.82 -0.99 3.63
C GLU A 65 26.56 -1.08 2.77
N GLN A 66 25.95 -2.27 2.67
CA GLN A 66 24.69 -2.47 1.94
C GLN A 66 23.53 -1.71 2.60
N GLN A 67 23.49 -1.67 3.94
CA GLN A 67 22.50 -0.87 4.67
C GLN A 67 22.69 0.63 4.41
N GLN A 68 23.94 1.12 4.37
CA GLN A 68 24.23 2.51 4.02
C GLN A 68 23.78 2.83 2.59
N GLN A 69 24.09 1.95 1.63
CA GLN A 69 23.67 2.13 0.24
C GLN A 69 22.14 2.19 0.11
N LEU A 70 21.40 1.40 0.88
CA LEU A 70 19.93 1.48 0.93
C LEU A 70 19.42 2.82 1.47
N ARG A 71 20.05 3.36 2.53
CA ARG A 71 19.70 4.68 3.07
C ARG A 71 19.91 5.78 2.03
N ASP A 72 21.04 5.75 1.34
CA ASP A 72 21.40 6.74 0.34
C ASP A 72 20.44 6.70 -0.86
N ARG A 73 20.11 5.50 -1.34
CA ARG A 73 19.12 5.32 -2.42
C ARG A 73 17.76 5.87 -2.02
N ARG A 74 17.28 5.60 -0.79
CA ARG A 74 16.00 6.16 -0.30
C ARG A 74 16.02 7.68 -0.25
N ALA A 75 17.10 8.28 0.24
CA ALA A 75 17.25 9.74 0.28
C ALA A 75 17.25 10.35 -1.13
N GLN A 76 17.92 9.73 -2.10
CA GLN A 76 17.89 10.18 -3.50
C GLN A 76 16.49 10.09 -4.11
N THR A 77 15.76 9.00 -3.90
CA THR A 77 14.38 8.85 -4.37
C THR A 77 13.48 9.94 -3.79
N GLN A 78 13.61 10.23 -2.49
CA GLN A 78 12.83 11.27 -1.82
C GLN A 78 13.13 12.66 -2.41
N LYS A 79 14.41 13.00 -2.63
CA LYS A 79 14.81 14.27 -3.26
C LYS A 79 14.19 14.43 -4.65
N ARG A 80 14.27 13.39 -5.50
CA ARG A 80 13.68 13.40 -6.85
C ARG A 80 12.17 13.61 -6.81
N LEU A 81 11.47 13.01 -5.84
CA LEU A 81 10.03 13.20 -5.70
C LEU A 81 9.67 14.65 -5.34
N LEU A 82 10.39 15.24 -4.40
CA LEU A 82 10.21 16.65 -3.99
C LEU A 82 10.52 17.62 -5.14
N GLU A 83 11.56 17.35 -5.93
CA GLU A 83 11.90 18.15 -7.12
C GLU A 83 10.78 18.09 -8.16
N ARG A 84 10.23 16.89 -8.43
CA ARG A 84 9.09 16.73 -9.34
C ARG A 84 7.84 17.46 -8.85
N GLN A 85 7.59 17.47 -7.55
CA GLN A 85 6.46 18.20 -6.96
C GLN A 85 6.62 19.73 -7.14
N LYS A 86 7.83 20.26 -6.99
CA LYS A 86 8.15 21.67 -7.24
C LYS A 86 8.04 22.05 -8.73
N GLN A 87 8.30 21.10 -9.63
CA GLN A 87 8.26 21.32 -11.08
C GLN A 87 6.90 21.08 -11.73
N ARG A 88 5.85 20.64 -10.99
CA ARG A 88 4.50 20.55 -11.55
C ARG A 88 3.96 21.98 -11.74
N PRO A 89 3.77 22.47 -12.98
CA PRO A 89 3.06 23.73 -13.19
C PRO A 89 1.66 23.61 -12.58
N ARG A 90 1.20 24.66 -11.90
CA ARG A 90 -0.17 24.72 -11.39
C ARG A 90 -1.11 24.42 -12.57
N PRO A 91 -2.09 23.51 -12.44
CA PRO A 91 -3.11 23.35 -13.46
C PRO A 91 -3.79 24.71 -13.59
N GLN A 92 -3.54 25.42 -14.70
CA GLN A 92 -4.34 26.58 -15.07
C GLN A 92 -5.72 26.03 -15.38
N GLY A 93 -6.69 26.36 -14.52
CA GLY A 93 -8.06 25.88 -14.62
C GLY A 93 -8.64 26.17 -16.01
N ARG A 94 -9.41 25.22 -16.51
CA ARG A 94 -10.44 25.44 -17.52
C ARG A 94 -11.79 25.49 -16.82
#